data_AF-A0A1V5S8F3-F1
#
_entry.id   AF-A0A1V5S8F3-F1
#
_cell.length_a   1.000
_cell.length_b   1.000
_cell.length_c   1.000
_cell.angle_alpha   90.00
_cell.angle_beta   90.00
_cell.angle_gamma   90.00
#
_symmetry.space_group_name_H-M   'P 1'
#
loop_
_entity.id
_entity.type
_entity.pdbx_description
1 polymer ?
#
loop_
_entity_poly.entity_id
_entity_poly.type
_entity_poly.pdbx_seq_one_letter_code
_entity_poly.pdbx_strand_id
1 'polypeptide(L)'
;MTQEEKILNLFYDNEWVTVQKMHEVSWRYGAHLHRLRKKGFTFEKRKQTDSRLEEWKLIDEPNNQKQLFYVEPDSFAKEMKRIK
;
A
#
# COMPACT_ATOMS: atom_id res chain seq x y z
N MET A 1 6.36 1.52 10.66
CA MET A 1 5.47 1.21 9.53
C MET A 1 4.49 0.11 9.92
N THR A 2 3.19 0.41 9.98
CA THR A 2 2.12 -0.54 10.29
C THR A 2 1.85 -1.48 9.10
N GLN A 3 1.12 -2.57 9.33
CA GLN A 3 0.71 -3.48 8.25
C GLN A 3 -0.21 -2.82 7.22
N GLU A 4 -0.98 -1.81 7.63
CA GLU A 4 -1.84 -1.04 6.72
C GLU A 4 -1.00 -0.13 5.82
N GLU A 5 0.02 0.52 6.37
CA GLU A 5 0.97 1.34 5.60
C GLU A 5 1.77 0.49 4.61
N LYS A 6 2.22 -0.70 5.02
CA LYS A 6 2.89 -1.64 4.11
C LYS A 6 1.99 -2.07 2.95
N ILE A 7 0.70 -2.31 3.21
CA ILE A 7 -0.27 -2.64 2.18
C ILE A 7 -0.52 -1.44 1.25
N LEU A 8 -0.68 -0.23 1.79
CA LEU A 8 -0.81 0.98 0.98
C LEU A 8 0.41 1.23 0.10
N ASN A 9 1.62 0.99 0.61
CA ASN A 9 2.85 1.11 -0.17
C ASN A 9 2.87 0.20 -1.40
N LEU A 10 2.20 -0.95 -1.37
CA LEU A 10 2.08 -1.81 -2.57
C LEU A 10 1.28 -1.12 -3.68
N PHE A 11 0.37 -0.21 -3.35
CA PHE A 11 -0.52 0.47 -4.29
C PHE A 11 -0.02 1.86 -4.73
N TYR A 12 1.11 2.33 -4.18
CA TYR A 12 1.57 3.71 -4.36
C TYR A 12 1.88 4.06 -5.82
N ASP A 13 2.32 3.09 -6.61
CA ASP A 13 2.61 3.27 -8.04
C ASP A 13 1.33 3.29 -8.91
N ASN A 14 0.13 3.29 -8.30
CA ASN A 14 -1.16 3.17 -8.99
C ASN A 14 -1.25 1.94 -9.91
N GLU A 15 -0.47 0.91 -9.62
CA GLU A 15 -0.46 -0.36 -10.33
C GLU A 15 -1.44 -1.38 -9.75
N TRP A 16 -1.71 -2.41 -10.54
CA TRP A 16 -2.47 -3.56 -10.10
C TRP A 16 -1.58 -4.49 -9.26
N VAL A 17 -2.01 -4.74 -8.02
CA VAL A 17 -1.31 -5.58 -7.05
C VAL A 17 -2.01 -6.93 -6.95
N THR A 18 -1.25 -8.01 -7.14
CA THR A 18 -1.79 -9.37 -7.02
C THR A 18 -2.02 -9.75 -5.55
N VAL A 19 -2.97 -10.65 -5.31
CA VAL A 19 -3.20 -11.25 -3.98
C VAL A 19 -1.93 -11.89 -3.42
N GLN A 20 -1.07 -12.46 -4.26
CA GLN A 20 0.23 -13.02 -3.84
C GLN A 20 1.14 -11.97 -3.20
N LYS A 21 1.32 -10.80 -3.85
CA LYS A 21 2.11 -9.70 -3.28
C LYS A 21 1.51 -9.18 -1.97
N MET A 22 0.18 -9.10 -1.87
CA MET A 22 -0.47 -8.71 -0.61
C MET A 22 -0.30 -9.74 0.51
N HIS A 23 -0.29 -11.03 0.18
CA HIS A 23 -0.03 -12.11 1.13
C HIS A 23 1.39 -12.07 1.72
N GLU A 24 2.39 -11.65 0.92
CA GLU A 24 3.77 -11.46 1.39
C GLU A 24 3.86 -10.41 2.51
N VAL A 25 3.01 -9.38 2.47
CA VAL A 25 2.92 -8.38 3.54
C VAL A 25 2.09 -8.89 4.71
N SER A 26 0.89 -9.42 4.44
CA SER A 26 -0.02 -9.92 5.47
C SER A 26 -1.00 -10.95 4.90
N TRP A 27 -1.02 -12.14 5.50
CA TRP A 27 -2.04 -13.15 5.21
C TRP A 27 -3.48 -12.66 5.51
N ARG A 28 -3.63 -11.63 6.37
CA ARG A 28 -4.92 -10.97 6.67
C ARG A 28 -5.15 -9.71 5.83
N TYR A 29 -4.53 -9.55 4.66
CA TYR A 29 -4.64 -8.35 3.81
C TYR A 29 -6.09 -7.86 3.63
N GLY A 30 -7.06 -8.77 3.48
CA GLY A 30 -8.48 -8.42 3.38
C GLY A 30 -9.03 -7.64 4.58
N ALA A 31 -8.59 -7.95 5.80
CA ALA A 31 -8.96 -7.20 7.00
C ALA A 31 -8.33 -5.80 7.01
N HIS A 32 -7.12 -5.65 6.48
CA HIS A 32 -6.46 -4.36 6.33
C HIS A 32 -7.16 -3.52 5.25
N LEU A 33 -7.48 -4.09 4.09
CA LEU A 33 -8.27 -3.41 3.04
C LEU A 33 -9.62 -2.93 3.58
N HIS A 34 -10.30 -3.75 4.39
CA HIS A 34 -11.55 -3.33 5.04
C HIS A 34 -11.35 -2.13 5.98
N ARG A 35 -10.28 -2.11 6.79
CA ARG A 35 -9.95 -0.96 7.64
C ARG A 35 -9.58 0.28 6.84
N LEU A 36 -8.83 0.13 5.74
CA LEU A 36 -8.48 1.22 4.83
C LEU A 36 -9.74 1.80 4.16
N ARG A 37 -10.69 0.96 3.74
CA ARG A 37 -12.00 1.43 3.23
C ARG A 37 -12.76 2.27 4.25
N LYS A 38 -12.74 1.88 5.53
CA LYS A 38 -13.34 2.70 6.61
C LYS A 38 -12.65 4.06 6.80
N LYS A 39 -11.37 4.18 6.40
CA LYS A 39 -10.62 5.43 6.41
C LYS A 39 -10.83 6.27 5.14
N GLY A 40 -11.61 5.79 4.18
CA GLY A 40 -11.93 6.50 2.93
C GLY A 40 -11.11 6.09 1.71
N PHE A 41 -10.27 5.06 1.80
CA PHE A 41 -9.56 4.53 0.63
C PHE A 41 -10.49 3.68 -0.24
N THR A 42 -10.45 3.90 -1.55
CA THR A 42 -11.25 3.13 -2.51
C THR A 42 -10.36 2.22 -3.33
N PHE A 43 -10.73 0.94 -3.38
CA PHE A 43 -10.00 -0.09 -4.12
C PHE A 43 -10.88 -0.72 -5.19
N GLU A 44 -10.33 -0.84 -6.38
CA GLU A 44 -10.89 -1.64 -7.47
C GLU A 44 -10.32 -3.07 -7.40
N LYS A 45 -11.13 -4.06 -7.79
CA LYS A 45 -10.74 -5.46 -7.85
C LYS A 45 -11.06 -5.98 -9.25
N ARG A 46 -10.10 -6.65 -9.88
CA ARG A 46 -10.31 -7.40 -11.12
C ARG A 46 -9.85 -8.85 -10.97
N LYS A 47 -10.48 -9.72 -11.75
CA LYS A 47 -10.07 -11.10 -11.93
C LYS A 47 -9.54 -11.24 -13.34
N GLN A 48 -8.31 -11.70 -13.51
CA GLN A 48 -7.83 -12.02 -14.84
C GLN A 48 -8.60 -13.24 -15.37
N THR A 49 -9.04 -13.20 -16.62
CA THR A 49 -9.94 -14.24 -17.16
C THR A 49 -9.24 -15.58 -17.29
N ASP A 50 -7.94 -15.57 -17.63
CA ASP A 50 -7.16 -16.77 -17.93
C ASP A 50 -6.29 -17.24 -16.76
N SER A 51 -5.91 -16.33 -15.87
CA SER A 51 -5.18 -16.66 -14.66
C SER A 51 -6.18 -16.58 -13.51
N ARG A 52 -6.26 -17.58 -12.62
CA ARG A 52 -7.07 -17.49 -11.40
C ARG A 52 -6.54 -16.42 -10.42
N LEU A 53 -5.79 -15.45 -10.92
CA LEU A 53 -5.18 -14.36 -10.19
C LEU A 53 -6.21 -13.24 -10.02
N GLU A 54 -6.28 -12.80 -8.78
CA GLU A 54 -7.05 -11.65 -8.36
C GLU A 54 -6.08 -10.50 -8.13
N GLU A 55 -6.44 -9.34 -8.67
CA GLU A 55 -5.65 -8.12 -8.59
C GLU A 55 -6.50 -7.00 -8.03
N TRP A 56 -5.84 -6.13 -7.28
CA TRP A 56 -6.43 -4.97 -6.64
C TRP A 56 -5.68 -3.72 -7.04
N LYS A 57 -6.36 -2.59 -7.09
CA LYS A 57 -5.74 -1.29 -7.36
C LYS A 57 -6.38 -0.23 -6.48
N LEU A 58 -5.57 0.68 -5.96
CA LEU A 58 -6.08 1.88 -5.29
C LEU A 58 -6.52 2.87 -6.37
N ILE A 59 -7.76 3.35 -6.28
CA ILE A 59 -8.37 4.24 -7.29
C ILE A 59 -8.77 5.60 -6.74
N ASP A 60 -8.95 5.71 -5.43
CA ASP A 60 -9.22 6.97 -4.76
C ASP A 60 -8.65 6.95 -3.35
N GLU A 61 -8.13 8.09 -2.94
CA GLU A 61 -7.57 8.33 -1.61
C GLU A 61 -8.37 9.43 -0.94
N PRO A 62 -8.61 9.36 0.37
CA PRO A 62 -9.27 10.46 1.07
C PRO A 62 -8.46 11.75 0.84
N ASN A 63 -9.17 12.84 0.48
CA ASN A 63 -8.66 14.16 0.03
C ASN A 63 -7.61 14.86 0.94
N ASN A 64 -7.11 14.20 1.98
CA ASN A 64 -6.17 14.73 2.97
C ASN A 64 -4.93 13.85 3.21
N GLN A 65 -4.62 12.86 2.37
CA GLN A 65 -3.49 11.93 2.56
C GLN A 65 -2.51 11.82 1.38
N LYS A 66 -2.45 12.83 0.48
CA LYS A 66 -1.44 12.89 -0.60
C LYS A 66 0.01 13.07 -0.14
N GLN A 67 0.26 13.19 1.16
CA GLN A 67 1.60 13.27 1.73
C GLN A 67 1.65 12.25 2.86
N LEU A 68 2.51 11.22 2.77
CA LEU A 68 3.28 10.65 3.91
C LEU A 68 3.96 9.31 3.63
N PHE A 69 3.82 8.70 2.45
CA PHE A 69 4.36 7.35 2.23
C PHE A 69 5.39 7.25 1.11
N TYR A 70 6.41 8.11 1.17
CA TYR A 70 7.69 7.83 0.55
C TYR A 70 8.79 8.29 1.49
N VAL A 71 9.39 7.34 2.20
CA VAL A 71 10.70 7.56 2.82
C VAL A 71 11.68 6.87 1.89
N GLU A 72 12.40 7.67 1.10
CA GLU A 72 13.59 7.17 0.40
C GLU A 72 14.48 6.44 1.43
N PRO A 73 14.96 5.23 1.14
CA PRO A 73 15.84 4.52 2.06
C PRO A 73 17.18 5.26 2.31
N ASP A 74 17.52 6.29 1.52
CA ASP A 74 18.82 6.96 1.57
C ASP A 74 18.88 8.24 2.42
N SER A 75 17.76 8.80 2.88
CA SER A 75 17.79 10.10 3.58
C SER A 75 18.09 10.00 5.08
N PHE A 76 17.89 8.84 5.71
CA PHE A 76 18.15 8.67 7.15
C PHE A 76 19.66 8.68 7.50
N ALA A 77 20.54 8.51 6.52
CA ALA A 77 21.98 8.43 6.72
C ALA A 77 22.68 9.80 6.85
N LYS A 78 22.04 10.91 6.46
CA LYS A 78 22.66 12.25 6.51
C LYS A 78 22.35 13.05 7.78
N GLU A 79 21.26 12.75 8.48
CA GLU A 79 20.84 13.58 9.62
C GLU A 79 21.57 13.22 10.94
N MET A 80 22.13 12.01 11.05
CA MET A 80 22.94 11.58 12.21
C MET A 80 24.39 12.09 12.20
N LYS A 81 24.81 12.86 11.18
CA LYS A 81 26.17 13.45 11.09
C LYS A 81 26.25 14.93 11.47
N ARG A 82 25.17 15.53 11.97
CA ARG A 82 25.18 16.93 12.46
C ARG A 82 25.05 17.08 13.97
N ILE A 83 25.20 15.97 14.71
CA ILE A 83 25.37 15.97 16.16
C ILE A 83 26.68 15.25 16.49
N LYS A 84 27.79 15.91 16.19
CA LYS A 84 29.03 15.92 16.99
C LYS A 84 30.01 16.92 16.40
#